data_AF-A0A3Q8ZC29-F1
#
_entry.id   AF-A0A3Q8ZC29-F1
#
_cell.length_a   1.000
_cell.length_b   1.000
_cell.length_c   1.000
_cell.angle_alpha   90.00
_cell.angle_beta   90.00
_cell.angle_gamma   90.00
#
_symmetry.space_group_name_H-M   'P 1'
#
loop_
_entity.id
_entity.type
_entity.pdbx_description
1 polymer ?
#
loop_
_entity_poly.entity_id
_entity_poly.type
_entity_poly.pdbx_seq_one_letter_code
_entity_poly.pdbx_strand_id
1 'polypeptide(L)'
;MRSFEMIDLLCVVEACKHDRAVGSFVSMAEGVEELRVLTGDFVSPDDVVANALSTVALARGCSVLFDEQAGAEIHFDVLAAKS
;
A
#
# COMPACT_ATOMS: atom_id res chain seq x y z
N MET A 1 -10.01 5.26 19.25
CA MET A 1 -9.42 5.05 17.91
C MET A 1 -9.99 3.76 17.39
N ARG A 2 -10.78 3.81 16.30
CA ARG A 2 -11.17 2.59 15.59
C ARG A 2 -9.99 2.27 14.67
N SER A 3 -9.22 1.26 15.02
CA SER A 3 -8.23 0.67 14.12
C SER A 3 -8.95 -0.26 13.14
N PHE A 4 -8.44 -0.40 11.92
CA PHE A 4 -8.87 -1.44 10.98
C PHE A 4 -8.44 -2.83 11.49
N GLU A 5 -9.26 -3.84 11.26
CA GLU A 5 -8.97 -5.23 11.60
C GLU A 5 -8.32 -5.98 10.43
N MET A 6 -7.71 -7.14 10.72
CA MET A 6 -7.11 -7.99 9.67
C MET A 6 -8.13 -8.40 8.59
N ILE A 7 -9.40 -8.58 8.98
CA ILE A 7 -10.45 -8.93 8.03
C ILE A 7 -10.72 -7.78 7.04
N ASP A 8 -10.67 -6.53 7.50
CA ASP A 8 -10.85 -5.35 6.65
C ASP A 8 -9.73 -5.27 5.61
N LEU A 9 -8.48 -5.49 6.04
CA LEU A 9 -7.32 -5.51 5.15
C LEU A 9 -7.44 -6.61 4.09
N LEU A 10 -7.87 -7.81 4.47
CA LEU A 10 -8.09 -8.91 3.53
C LEU A 10 -9.19 -8.61 2.52
N CYS A 11 -10.31 -8.05 2.98
CA CYS A 11 -11.41 -7.65 2.11
C CYS A 11 -10.96 -6.63 1.07
N VAL A 12 -10.22 -5.59 1.49
CA VAL A 12 -9.71 -4.56 0.58
C VAL A 12 -8.69 -5.13 -0.38
N VAL A 13 -7.74 -5.94 0.08
CA VAL A 13 -6.73 -6.55 -0.81
C VAL A 13 -7.38 -7.39 -1.90
N GLU A 14 -8.41 -8.18 -1.60
CA GLU A 14 -9.10 -8.96 -2.63
C GLU A 14 -9.96 -8.10 -3.56
N ALA A 15 -10.54 -7.00 -3.06
CA ALA A 15 -11.34 -6.08 -3.87
C ALA A 15 -10.49 -5.24 -4.82
N CYS A 16 -9.32 -4.79 -4.37
CA CYS A 16 -8.39 -3.94 -5.13
C CYS A 16 -7.32 -4.76 -5.89
N LYS A 17 -7.46 -6.09 -5.93
CA LYS A 17 -6.53 -6.95 -6.67
C LYS A 17 -6.81 -6.85 -8.16
N HIS A 18 -5.81 -6.38 -8.91
CA HIS A 18 -5.84 -6.32 -10.36
C HIS A 18 -4.99 -7.45 -10.95
N ASP A 19 -5.62 -8.30 -11.75
CA ASP A 19 -4.92 -9.39 -12.45
C ASP A 19 -4.37 -8.90 -13.80
N ARG A 20 -3.07 -9.10 -14.03
CA ARG A 20 -2.41 -8.89 -15.32
C ARG A 20 -1.69 -10.15 -15.77
N ALA A 21 -1.28 -10.18 -17.05
CA ALA A 21 -0.55 -11.30 -17.64
C ALA A 21 0.74 -11.69 -16.89
N VAL A 22 1.30 -10.79 -16.08
CA VAL A 22 2.54 -10.98 -15.30
C VAL A 22 2.30 -11.14 -13.78
N GLY A 23 1.04 -11.26 -13.34
CA GLY A 23 0.67 -11.45 -11.94
C GLY A 23 -0.36 -10.45 -11.43
N SER A 24 -0.73 -10.60 -10.16
CA SER A 24 -1.69 -9.73 -9.48
C SER A 24 -0.97 -8.56 -8.81
N PHE A 25 -1.57 -7.38 -8.82
CA PHE A 25 -1.06 -6.22 -8.09
C PHE A 25 -2.18 -5.45 -7.39
N VAL A 26 -1.81 -4.64 -6.40
CA VAL A 26 -2.72 -3.73 -5.69
C VAL A 26 -2.11 -2.31 -5.72
N SER A 27 -2.89 -1.31 -6.14
CA SER A 27 -2.52 0.11 -5.96
C SER A 27 -2.73 0.51 -4.51
N MET A 28 -1.72 1.12 -3.89
CA MET A 28 -1.82 1.59 -2.51
C MET A 28 -2.68 2.83 -2.39
N ALA A 29 -2.75 3.72 -3.40
CA ALA A 29 -3.68 4.83 -3.36
C ALA A 29 -5.14 4.34 -3.33
N GLU A 30 -5.47 3.41 -4.23
CA GLU A 30 -6.81 2.79 -4.28
C GLU A 30 -7.11 2.00 -3.01
N GLY A 31 -6.19 1.14 -2.55
CA GLY A 31 -6.39 0.33 -1.36
C GLY A 31 -6.56 1.17 -0.08
N VAL A 32 -5.79 2.25 0.08
CA VAL A 32 -5.94 3.16 1.23
C VAL A 32 -7.29 3.84 1.20
N GLU A 33 -7.73 4.33 0.04
CA GLU A 33 -9.05 4.95 -0.13
C GLU A 33 -10.18 3.98 0.20
N GLU A 34 -10.15 2.77 -0.36
CA GLU A 34 -11.16 1.74 -0.12
C GLU A 34 -11.23 1.31 1.34
N LEU A 35 -10.09 1.14 2.02
CA LEU A 35 -10.08 0.80 3.45
C LEU A 35 -10.70 1.91 4.30
N ARG A 36 -10.47 3.17 3.94
CA ARG A 36 -11.07 4.32 4.63
C ARG A 36 -12.57 4.36 4.45
N VAL A 37 -13.06 4.08 3.25
CA VAL A 37 -14.50 3.99 2.98
C VAL A 37 -15.12 2.84 3.78
N LEU A 38 -14.46 1.68 3.82
CA LEU A 38 -14.95 0.50 4.53
C LEU A 38 -15.01 0.71 6.05
N THR A 39 -13.96 1.26 6.64
CA THR A 39 -13.78 1.34 8.11
C THR A 39 -14.24 2.68 8.71
N GLY A 40 -14.35 3.72 7.88
CA GLY A 40 -14.58 5.09 8.31
C GLY A 40 -13.38 5.75 9.00
N ASP A 41 -12.18 5.17 8.89
CA ASP A 41 -10.98 5.70 9.54
C ASP A 41 -10.23 6.72 8.67
N PHE A 42 -10.61 7.99 8.80
CA PHE A 42 -9.95 9.12 8.14
C PHE A 42 -8.87 9.80 9.02
N VAL A 43 -8.55 9.22 10.17
CA VAL A 43 -7.60 9.80 11.13
C VAL A 43 -6.22 9.17 10.98
N SER A 44 -6.16 7.87 10.67
CA SER A 44 -4.90 7.17 10.48
C SER A 44 -4.09 7.72 9.29
N PRO A 45 -2.78 7.98 9.46
CA PRO A 45 -1.91 8.43 8.37
C PRO A 45 -1.85 7.45 7.19
N ASP A 46 -1.72 7.98 5.97
CA ASP A 46 -1.67 7.20 4.73
C ASP A 46 -0.54 6.17 4.76
N ASP A 47 0.64 6.51 5.30
CA ASP A 47 1.80 5.63 5.39
C ASP A 47 1.54 4.42 6.30
N VAL A 48 0.85 4.63 7.42
CA VAL A 48 0.48 3.57 8.35
C VAL A 48 -0.51 2.59 7.69
N VAL A 49 -1.51 3.13 7.00
CA VAL A 49 -2.53 2.33 6.30
C VAL A 49 -1.91 1.56 5.13
N ALA A 50 -1.12 2.24 4.30
CA ALA A 50 -0.45 1.65 3.16
C ALA A 50 0.53 0.55 3.57
N ASN A 51 1.27 0.73 4.68
CA ASN A 51 2.18 -0.30 5.19
C ASN A 51 1.44 -1.55 5.69
N ALA A 52 0.26 -1.39 6.31
CA ALA A 52 -0.55 -2.53 6.72
C ALA A 52 -1.13 -3.28 5.51
N LEU A 53 -1.68 -2.55 4.54
CA LEU A 53 -2.21 -3.13 3.30
C LEU A 53 -1.11 -3.82 2.49
N SER A 54 0.07 -3.21 2.37
CA SER A 54 1.17 -3.79 1.61
C SER A 54 1.66 -5.11 2.20
N THR A 55 1.71 -5.20 3.54
CA THR A 55 2.06 -6.45 4.24
C THR A 55 1.09 -7.58 3.88
N VAL A 56 -0.21 -7.30 3.89
CA VAL A 56 -1.24 -8.29 3.56
C VAL A 56 -1.21 -8.64 2.06
N ALA A 57 -1.07 -7.64 1.18
CA ALA A 57 -0.99 -7.84 -0.26
C ALA A 57 0.20 -8.74 -0.65
N LEU A 58 1.39 -8.48 -0.07
CA LEU A 58 2.58 -9.30 -0.28
C LEU A 58 2.38 -10.74 0.22
N ALA A 59 1.75 -10.91 1.40
CA ALA A 59 1.42 -12.23 1.93
C ALA A 59 0.42 -13.00 1.05
N ARG A 60 -0.41 -12.29 0.27
CA ARG A 60 -1.34 -12.86 -0.72
C ARG A 60 -0.72 -13.07 -2.10
N GLY A 61 0.59 -12.79 -2.26
CA GLY A 61 1.30 -12.95 -3.52
C GLY A 61 1.03 -11.85 -4.54
N CYS A 62 0.54 -10.68 -4.09
CA CYS A 62 0.35 -9.52 -4.94
C CYS A 62 1.60 -8.64 -4.94
N SER A 63 1.91 -8.03 -6.07
CA SER A 63 2.81 -6.88 -6.14
C SER A 63 2.11 -5.63 -5.61
N VAL A 64 2.85 -4.72 -4.98
CA VAL A 64 2.31 -3.45 -4.46
C VAL A 64 2.80 -2.29 -5.30
N LEU A 65 1.88 -1.42 -5.73
CA LEU A 65 2.20 -0.19 -6.45
C LEU A 65 1.97 0.99 -5.50
N PHE A 66 3.04 1.71 -5.21
CA PHE A 66 2.95 3.01 -4.55
C PHE A 66 2.85 4.07 -5.62
N ASP A 67 1.75 4.83 -5.60
CA ASP A 67 1.59 5.98 -6.47
C ASP A 67 2.65 7.03 -6.14
N GLU A 68 3.10 7.73 -7.18
CA GLU A 68 4.17 8.72 -7.09
C GLU A 68 3.74 9.91 -6.22
N GLN A 69 4.35 10.01 -5.03
CA GLN A 69 4.19 11.17 -4.17
C GLN A 69 5.06 12.32 -4.71
N ALA A 70 4.45 13.48 -4.96
CA ALA A 70 5.21 14.70 -5.26
C ALA A 70 6.18 15.00 -4.09
N GLY A 71 7.49 14.88 -4.33
CA GLY A 71 8.54 15.04 -3.31
C GLY A 71 9.17 13.74 -2.78
N ALA A 72 8.74 12.56 -3.25
CA ALA A 72 9.42 11.30 -2.97
C ALA A 72 10.66 11.13 -3.87
N GLU A 73 11.65 12.01 -3.73
CA GLU A 73 12.92 11.85 -4.42
C GLU A 73 13.67 10.63 -3.86
N ILE A 74 13.99 9.68 -4.74
CA ILE A 74 14.86 8.55 -4.38
C ILE A 74 16.27 9.12 -4.23
N HIS A 75 16.66 9.46 -3.00
CA HIS A 75 18.05 9.78 -2.68
C HIS A 75 18.89 8.52 -2.87
N PHE A 76 19.47 8.34 -4.05
CA PHE A 76 20.62 7.48 -4.22
C PHE A 76 21.80 8.17 -3.51
N ASP A 77 22.03 7.83 -2.25
CA ASP A 77 23.35 7.97 -1.64
C ASP A 77 24.29 7.01 -2.37
N VAL A 78 24.69 7.41 -3.58
CA VAL A 78 25.83 6.82 -4.25
C VAL A 78 26.99 7.09 -3.31
N LEU A 79 27.55 6.00 -2.78
CA LEU A 79 28.89 5.95 -2.26
C LEU A 79 29.81 6.69 -3.23
N ALA A 80 30.04 7.98 -2.96
CA ALA A 80 31.24 8.67 -3.37
C ALA A 80 32.38 8.03 -2.58
N ALA A 81 32.77 6.84 -3.03
CA ALA A 81 34.09 6.30 -2.78
C ALA A 81 35.06 7.41 -3.20
N LYS A 82 35.61 8.09 -2.19
CA LYS A 82 36.64 9.10 -2.34
C LYS A 82 37.73 8.50 -3.23
N SER A 83 37.86 9.05 -4.44
CA SER A 83 39.06 8.90 -5.26
C SER A 83 40.18 9.77 -4.72
#